data_AF-A0A847BTB7-F1
#
_entry.id   AF-A0A847BTB7-F1
#
_cell.length_a   1.000
_cell.length_b   1.000
_cell.length_c   1.000
_cell.angle_alpha   90.00
_cell.angle_beta   90.00
_cell.angle_gamma   90.00
#
_symmetry.space_group_name_H-M   'P 1'
#
loop_
_entity.id
_entity.type
_entity.pdbx_description
1 polymer ?
#
loop_
_entity_poly.entity_id
_entity_poly.type
_entity_poly.pdbx_seq_one_letter_code
_entity_poly.pdbx_strand_id
1 'polypeptide(L)' 'MKRVVLVTGASSGFGWEIAKQFAKNGDMVIAV' A
#
# COMPACT_ATOMS: atom_id res chain seq x y z
N MET A 1 3.94 7.13 -16.14
CA MET A 1 3.77 5.81 -15.50
C MET A 1 3.23 6.01 -14.10
N LYS A 2 2.29 5.18 -13.64
CA LYS A 2 1.79 5.22 -12.25
C LYS A 2 2.82 4.54 -11.33
N ARG A 3 3.11 5.12 -10.16
CA ARG A 3 4.02 4.51 -9.17
C ARG A 3 3.40 3.22 -8.63
N VAL A 4 4.23 2.17 -8.52
CA VAL A 4 3.87 0.88 -7.92
C VAL A 4 4.56 0.76 -6.56
N VAL A 5 3.81 0.38 -5.53
CA VAL A 5 4.29 0.23 -4.15
C VAL A 5 3.98 -1.19 -3.66
N LEU A 6 5.01 -1.93 -3.23
CA LEU A 6 4.86 -3.22 -2.55
C LEU A 6 4.91 -2.99 -1.03
N VAL A 7 3.87 -3.42 -0.31
CA VAL A 7 3.82 -3.38 1.16
C VAL A 7 3.71 -4.82 1.67
N THR A 8 4.71 -5.27 2.42
CA THR A 8 4.73 -6.58 3.09
C THR A 8 4.23 -6.47 4.53
N GLY A 9 3.61 -7.52 5.07
CA GLY A 9 2.99 -7.47 6.39
C GLY A 9 1.75 -6.58 6.39
N ALA A 10 1.04 -6.52 5.26
CA ALA A 10 -0.09 -5.62 5.06
C ALA A 10 -1.42 -6.19 5.55
N SER A 11 -1.44 -7.36 6.18
CA SER A 11 -2.67 -8.00 6.66
C SER A 11 -3.33 -7.25 7.83
N SER A 12 -2.58 -6.47 8.61
CA SER A 12 -3.09 -5.69 9.74
C SER A 12 -2.10 -4.61 10.18
N GLY A 13 -2.48 -3.82 11.20
CA GLY A 13 -1.59 -2.86 11.86
C GLY A 13 -1.01 -1.81 10.90
N PHE A 14 0.27 -1.48 11.08
CA PHE A 14 0.92 -0.41 10.33
C PHE A 14 1.00 -0.68 8.84
N GLY A 15 1.28 -1.93 8.42
CA GLY A 15 1.34 -2.28 7.00
C GLY A 15 0.02 -2.00 6.29
N TRP A 16 -1.10 -2.35 6.93
CA TRP A 16 -2.45 -2.07 6.41
C TRP A 16 -2.74 -0.57 6.29
N GLU A 17 -2.43 0.22 7.33
CA GLU A 17 -2.68 1.67 7.30
C GLU A 17 -1.83 2.39 6.25
N ILE A 18 -0.57 2.00 6.07
CA ILE A 18 0.33 2.58 5.07
C ILE A 18 -0.13 2.21 3.64
N ALA A 19 -0.53 0.96 3.41
CA ALA A 19 -1.06 0.53 2.11
C ALA A 19 -2.28 1.38 1.70
N LYS A 20 -3.19 1.67 2.64
CA LYS A 20 -4.34 2.55 2.41
C LYS A 20 -3.93 3.99 2.08
N GLN A 21 -2.90 4.53 2.73
CA GLN A 21 -2.43 5.89 2.45
C GLN A 21 -1.85 6.01 1.02
N PHE A 22 -1.04 5.06 0.59
CA PHE A 22 -0.54 5.03 -0.79
C PHE A 22 -1.67 4.87 -1.82
N ALA A 23 -2.65 3.99 -1.55
CA ALA A 23 -3.80 3.83 -2.43
C ALA A 23 -4.63 5.12 -2.54
N LYS A 24 -4.85 5.84 -1.43
CA LYS A 24 -5.53 7.15 -1.41
C LYS A 24 -4.78 8.22 -2.21
N ASN A 25 -3.45 8.14 -2.26
CA ASN A 25 -2.61 9.04 -3.06
C ASN A 25 -2.58 8.67 -4.56
N GLY A 26 -3.32 7.63 -4.96
CA GLY A 26 -3.47 7.22 -6.35
C GLY A 26 -2.44 6.19 -6.82
N ASP A 27 -1.59 5.68 -5.93
CA ASP A 27 -0.60 4.66 -6.27
C ASP A 27 -1.24 3.31 -6.56
N MET A 28 -0.56 2.49 -7.36
CA MET A 28 -0.89 1.08 -7.48
C MET A 28 -0.20 0.33 -6.34
N VAL A 29 -0.98 -0.24 -5.42
CA VAL A 29 -0.46 -0.92 -4.23
C VAL A 29 -0.62 -2.43 -4.38
N ILE A 30 0.47 -3.17 -4.18
CA ILE A 30 0.48 -4.61 -3.98
C ILE A 30 0.70 -4.84 -2.50
N ALA A 31 -0.27 -5.45 -1.83
CA ALA A 31 -0.24 -5.74 -0.40
C ALA A 31 -0.06 -7.24 -0.19
N VAL A 32 0.97 -7.64 0.58
CA VAL A 32 1.31 -9.03 0.91
C VAL A 32 1.37 -9.20 2.42
#